data_AF-A0A0M0HUL4-F1
#
_entry.id   AF-A0A0M0HUL4-F1
#
_cell.length_a   1.000
_cell.length_b   1.000
_cell.length_c   1.000
_cell.angle_alpha   90.00
_cell.angle_beta   90.00
_cell.angle_gamma   90.00
#
_symmetry.space_group_name_H-M   'P 1'
#
loop_
_entity.id
_entity.type
_entity.pdbx_description
1 polymer ?
#
loop_
_entity_poly.entity_id
_entity_poly.type
_entity_poly.pdbx_seq_one_letter_code
_entity_poly.pdbx_strand_id
1 'polypeptide(L)'
;MAGTKHAFLKAIEKTYPLTFVDDERDLHTEELALTKAQLVEILTHHQKATDKSVPAYIPGTFNSPKTKAIEEVRQLSLLVYDVDCKTTTYTLSQLESKLEGYAHIIHSTYSATYEAPRWRVILFPSNPIQPEDFHKVYVETAKRFNIEIDQTCTNANRLFYLPSVNVLNDFVFSTFNDGKDIAIKEPKIKTKKKVNRGYVSLSSVSECSKDRLPCQFGKASSNGSANGFVVPPALKAPFTKEQFDELLSHPGTWLRAAEYMGLPVEGIGSKSNYSKSFSSVIPGVEDRKPSCSLGLLSDTTRLVYFAFNEVHETTLSSGPVKFDLAHIFAMMKCGRRIPQTEFKSGMHKAWLTRLLIDSGLIIPQPVTDLPELPTDAKSAERLYVGFKELLQCKRAFIDQIDDPTAFSLTFACYWCGIGNRNTAKKYTQMLLEHGVLRFVDKITLPRGGSIPVLLPAGKTTNVYQMRKRNSHKKSVEAEVAKRVPTANTVRSTNTERLPSEQNSCEVVTYANRREIGNYARIDKLHDDYIFADQSDVNWIETDPALNKIHETPRNLGYG
;
A
#
# COMPACT_ATOMS: atom_id res chain seq x y z
N MET A 1 61.50 -14.60 -14.61
CA MET A 1 60.39 -14.00 -15.37
C MET A 1 59.43 -13.35 -14.38
N ALA A 2 59.42 -12.02 -14.30
CA ALA A 2 58.62 -11.30 -13.31
C ALA A 2 57.14 -11.29 -13.72
N GLY A 3 56.33 -12.15 -13.10
CA GLY A 3 54.88 -12.13 -13.27
C GLY A 3 54.32 -10.80 -12.79
N THR A 4 53.57 -10.10 -13.64
CA THR A 4 52.96 -8.82 -13.28
C THR A 4 52.00 -8.99 -12.10
N LYS A 5 51.83 -7.94 -11.28
CA LYS A 5 50.82 -7.90 -10.18
C LYS A 5 49.45 -8.41 -10.63
N HIS A 6 49.07 -8.11 -11.87
CA HIS A 6 47.82 -8.55 -12.46
C HIS A 6 47.76 -10.08 -12.68
N ALA A 7 48.84 -10.70 -13.14
CA ALA A 7 48.92 -12.15 -13.31
C ALA A 7 48.85 -12.87 -11.95
N PHE A 8 49.51 -12.33 -10.92
CA PHE A 8 49.43 -12.87 -9.55
C PHE A 8 48.01 -12.77 -8.97
N LEU A 9 47.36 -11.60 -9.06
CA LEU A 9 45.99 -11.41 -8.57
C LEU A 9 44.96 -12.24 -9.33
N LYS A 10 45.19 -12.51 -10.62
CA LYS A 10 44.32 -13.37 -11.43
C LYS A 10 44.46 -14.86 -11.08
N ALA A 11 45.56 -15.26 -10.44
CA ALA A 11 45.79 -16.61 -9.96
C ALA A 11 45.16 -16.89 -8.59
N ILE A 12 44.73 -15.86 -7.86
CA ILE A 12 44.02 -16.02 -6.59
C ILE A 12 42.57 -16.42 -6.90
N GLU A 13 42.15 -17.56 -6.37
CA GLU A 13 40.78 -18.03 -6.52
C GLU A 13 39.80 -17.07 -5.83
N LYS A 14 38.70 -16.76 -6.54
CA LYS A 14 37.65 -15.89 -6.02
C LYS A 14 36.87 -16.61 -4.91
N THR A 15 36.72 -15.93 -3.79
CA THR A 15 35.91 -16.39 -2.65
C THR A 15 34.62 -15.58 -2.53
N TYR A 16 33.61 -16.20 -1.93
CA TYR A 16 32.27 -15.67 -1.71
C TYR A 16 31.99 -15.71 -0.21
N PRO A 17 32.12 -14.57 0.50
CA PRO A 17 31.83 -14.54 1.92
C PRO A 17 30.34 -14.62 2.20
N LEU A 18 29.96 -15.56 3.06
CA LEU A 18 28.60 -15.81 3.54
C LEU A 18 28.58 -15.79 5.07
N THR A 19 27.42 -15.52 5.63
CA THR A 19 27.19 -15.59 7.09
C THR A 19 26.34 -16.82 7.40
N PHE A 20 26.81 -17.68 8.29
CA PHE A 20 26.14 -18.89 8.74
C PHE A 20 25.53 -18.70 10.13
N VAL A 21 24.41 -19.38 10.35
CA VAL A 21 23.68 -19.45 11.62
C VAL A 21 23.00 -20.80 11.76
N ASP A 22 22.70 -21.22 12.98
CA ASP A 22 21.98 -22.48 13.21
C ASP A 22 20.52 -22.37 12.75
N ASP A 23 19.85 -21.27 13.07
CA ASP A 23 18.46 -21.01 12.69
C ASP A 23 18.12 -19.50 12.64
N GLU A 24 16.83 -19.18 12.49
CA GLU A 24 16.33 -17.80 12.45
C GLU A 24 16.53 -17.02 13.77
N ARG A 25 16.59 -17.72 14.91
CA ARG A 25 16.71 -17.16 16.26
C ARG A 25 18.16 -16.98 16.67
N ASP A 26 19.08 -17.73 16.06
CA ASP A 26 20.50 -17.66 16.38
C ASP A 26 21.11 -16.30 15.99
N LEU A 27 21.57 -15.55 17.00
CA LEU A 27 22.24 -14.26 16.83
C LEU A 27 23.77 -14.41 16.72
N HIS A 28 24.32 -15.60 16.90
CA HIS A 28 25.74 -15.89 16.75
C HIS A 28 26.07 -16.18 15.29
N THR A 29 26.35 -15.12 14.55
CA THR A 29 26.72 -15.19 13.14
C THR A 29 28.18 -15.60 12.97
N GLU A 30 28.45 -16.59 12.12
CA GLU A 30 29.81 -16.94 11.69
C GLU A 30 30.01 -16.58 10.21
N GLU A 31 31.01 -15.75 9.91
CA GLU A 31 31.35 -15.39 8.53
C GLU A 31 32.42 -16.30 7.96
N LEU A 32 32.15 -16.92 6.80
CA LEU A 32 33.09 -17.78 6.09
C LEU A 32 33.18 -17.38 4.62
N ALA A 33 34.41 -17.24 4.12
CA ALA A 33 34.70 -16.98 2.71
C ALA A 33 34.97 -18.31 1.99
N LEU A 34 34.03 -18.73 1.15
CA LEU A 34 34.08 -20.03 0.45
C LEU A 34 34.46 -19.87 -1.01
N THR A 35 35.20 -20.81 -1.57
CA THR A 35 35.43 -20.87 -3.02
C THR A 35 34.18 -21.34 -3.75
N LYS A 36 34.14 -21.18 -5.07
CA LYS A 36 33.01 -21.68 -5.88
C LYS A 36 32.86 -23.20 -5.70
N ALA A 37 33.96 -23.94 -5.71
CA ALA A 37 33.94 -25.40 -5.53
C ALA A 37 33.33 -25.81 -4.17
N GLN A 38 33.72 -25.12 -3.08
CA GLN A 38 33.16 -25.37 -1.74
C GLN A 38 31.67 -25.03 -1.68
N LEU A 39 31.23 -23.95 -2.35
CA LEU A 39 29.81 -23.62 -2.43
C LEU A 39 29.02 -24.68 -3.19
N VAL A 40 29.55 -25.19 -4.30
CA VAL A 40 28.92 -26.27 -5.06
C VAL A 40 28.80 -27.51 -4.18
N GLU A 41 29.87 -27.90 -3.50
CA GLU A 41 29.85 -29.04 -2.58
C GLU A 41 28.77 -28.86 -1.51
N ILE A 42 28.69 -27.71 -0.83
CA ILE A 42 27.72 -27.52 0.26
C ILE A 42 26.27 -27.37 -0.26
N LEU A 43 26.06 -26.68 -1.38
CA LEU A 43 24.74 -26.27 -1.85
C LEU A 43 24.09 -27.24 -2.85
N THR A 44 24.80 -28.30 -3.28
CA THR A 44 24.23 -29.37 -4.11
C THR A 44 23.94 -30.66 -3.34
N HIS A 45 24.36 -30.76 -2.08
CA HIS A 45 24.13 -31.94 -1.24
C HIS A 45 23.01 -31.72 -0.24
N HIS A 46 21.90 -32.46 -0.39
CA HIS A 46 20.78 -32.41 0.55
C HIS A 46 21.06 -33.23 1.80
N GLN A 47 20.91 -32.60 2.95
CA GLN A 47 20.88 -33.28 4.24
C GLN A 47 19.51 -33.93 4.45
N LYS A 48 19.49 -35.20 4.85
CA LYS A 48 18.24 -35.87 5.25
C LYS A 48 17.93 -35.51 6.70
N ALA A 49 16.75 -34.95 6.94
CA ALA A 49 16.29 -34.56 8.27
C ALA A 49 14.82 -34.94 8.49
N THR A 50 14.42 -35.17 9.74
CA THR A 50 13.01 -35.41 10.10
C THR A 50 12.19 -34.11 10.12
N ASP A 51 12.87 -33.02 10.41
CA ASP A 51 12.36 -31.67 10.60
C ASP A 51 13.32 -30.67 9.93
N LYS A 52 12.85 -29.45 9.68
CA LYS A 52 13.61 -28.41 8.97
C LYS A 52 14.62 -27.71 9.91
N SER A 53 15.44 -28.49 10.61
CA SER A 53 16.42 -28.07 11.61
C SER A 53 17.86 -28.16 11.09
N VAL A 54 18.07 -27.78 9.84
CA VAL A 54 19.41 -27.68 9.25
C VAL A 54 19.95 -26.26 9.38
N PRO A 55 21.27 -26.07 9.45
CA PRO A 55 21.86 -24.73 9.47
C PRO A 55 21.42 -23.89 8.26
N ALA A 56 21.51 -22.57 8.42
CA ALA A 56 21.15 -21.61 7.40
C ALA A 56 22.29 -20.64 7.10
N TYR A 57 22.15 -19.92 6.00
CA TYR A 57 23.10 -18.91 5.58
C TYR A 57 22.39 -17.66 5.06
N ILE A 58 23.08 -16.54 5.17
CA ILE A 58 22.76 -15.26 4.52
C ILE A 58 23.83 -15.05 3.44
N PRO A 59 23.45 -14.71 2.20
CA PRO A 59 24.37 -14.64 1.07
C PRO A 59 25.23 -13.36 1.08
N GLY A 60 25.73 -12.96 2.26
CA GLY A 60 26.47 -11.74 2.48
C GLY A 60 27.16 -11.70 3.84
N THR A 61 27.68 -10.52 4.18
CA THR A 61 28.42 -10.23 5.43
C THR A 61 27.85 -8.99 6.10
N PHE A 62 28.23 -8.77 7.35
CA PHE A 62 27.76 -7.66 8.19
C PHE A 62 28.93 -6.74 8.59
N ASN A 63 28.62 -5.50 8.94
CA ASN A 63 29.59 -4.52 9.42
C ASN A 63 30.00 -4.77 10.87
N SER A 64 29.06 -5.31 11.66
CA SER A 64 29.24 -5.64 13.07
C SER A 64 29.04 -7.14 13.29
N PRO A 65 29.73 -7.77 14.25
CA PRO A 65 29.44 -9.14 14.63
C PRO A 65 28.11 -9.24 15.41
N LYS A 66 27.53 -10.44 15.49
CA LYS A 66 26.32 -10.76 16.29
C LYS A 66 25.06 -9.98 15.90
N THR A 67 24.89 -9.70 14.61
CA THR A 67 23.72 -9.01 14.09
C THR A 67 23.28 -9.62 12.78
N LYS A 68 21.97 -9.57 12.53
CA LYS A 68 21.35 -9.88 11.23
C LYS A 68 20.51 -8.71 10.74
N ALA A 69 20.70 -7.52 11.31
CA ALA A 69 19.95 -6.33 10.97
C ALA A 69 20.24 -5.92 9.52
N ILE A 70 19.21 -5.47 8.80
CA ILE A 70 19.35 -5.12 7.38
C ILE A 70 20.28 -3.91 7.20
N GLU A 71 20.32 -3.00 8.17
CA GLU A 71 21.19 -1.82 8.19
C GLU A 71 22.67 -2.17 8.36
N GLU A 72 22.95 -3.35 8.92
CA GLU A 72 24.31 -3.82 9.18
C GLU A 72 24.86 -4.65 8.02
N VAL A 73 24.07 -4.93 6.98
CA VAL A 73 24.56 -5.68 5.80
C VAL A 73 25.66 -4.88 5.12
N ARG A 74 26.83 -5.51 4.95
CA ARG A 74 28.02 -4.92 4.33
C ARG A 74 28.03 -5.11 2.82
N GLN A 75 27.81 -6.35 2.37
CA GLN A 75 27.76 -6.72 0.95
C GLN A 75 27.12 -8.09 0.80
N LEU A 76 26.58 -8.38 -0.40
CA LEU A 76 26.11 -9.71 -0.79
C LEU A 76 27.02 -10.33 -1.84
N SER A 77 27.29 -11.62 -1.68
CA SER A 77 28.19 -12.39 -2.52
C SER A 77 27.46 -13.25 -3.53
N LEU A 78 26.17 -13.57 -3.30
CA LEU A 78 25.35 -14.42 -4.15
C LEU A 78 23.96 -13.81 -4.39
N LEU A 79 23.31 -14.17 -5.49
CA LEU A 79 21.89 -13.91 -5.73
C LEU A 79 21.13 -15.23 -5.53
N VAL A 80 20.26 -15.29 -4.53
CA VAL A 80 19.51 -16.50 -4.16
C VAL A 80 18.02 -16.27 -4.33
N TYR A 81 17.40 -17.00 -5.25
CA TYR A 81 15.97 -16.93 -5.55
C TYR A 81 15.24 -18.15 -4.99
N ASP A 82 14.17 -17.91 -4.24
CA ASP A 82 13.23 -18.93 -3.78
C ASP A 82 12.07 -18.98 -4.79
N VAL A 83 11.98 -20.10 -5.53
CA VAL A 83 11.02 -20.32 -6.62
C VAL A 83 10.00 -21.36 -6.14
N ASP A 84 8.89 -20.88 -5.58
CA ASP A 84 7.82 -21.70 -5.01
C ASP A 84 6.87 -22.31 -6.07
N CYS A 85 7.01 -21.95 -7.35
CA CYS A 85 6.14 -22.37 -8.45
C CYS A 85 4.64 -22.11 -8.20
N LYS A 86 4.27 -21.00 -7.53
CA LYS A 86 2.87 -20.69 -7.19
C LYS A 86 2.04 -20.30 -8.41
N THR A 87 2.66 -19.61 -9.37
CA THR A 87 1.98 -19.17 -10.60
C THR A 87 2.47 -19.91 -11.83
N THR A 88 3.76 -20.28 -11.87
CA THR A 88 4.37 -21.01 -12.99
C THR A 88 5.12 -22.21 -12.46
N THR A 89 4.79 -23.41 -12.92
CA THR A 89 5.53 -24.63 -12.58
C THR A 89 6.78 -24.76 -13.44
N TYR A 90 7.93 -24.96 -12.80
CA TYR A 90 9.20 -25.21 -13.49
C TYR A 90 9.72 -26.62 -13.22
N THR A 91 10.20 -27.29 -14.28
CA THR A 91 11.10 -28.46 -14.14
C THR A 91 12.55 -28.00 -13.96
N LEU A 92 13.42 -28.87 -13.45
CA LEU A 92 14.86 -28.59 -13.34
C LEU A 92 15.45 -28.19 -14.70
N SER A 93 15.14 -28.96 -15.75
CA SER A 93 15.61 -28.71 -17.12
C SER A 93 15.17 -27.36 -17.70
N GLN A 94 13.97 -26.89 -17.35
CA GLN A 94 13.49 -25.56 -17.76
C GLN A 94 14.27 -24.44 -17.08
N LEU A 95 14.64 -24.60 -15.81
CA LEU A 95 15.47 -23.63 -15.08
C LEU A 95 16.91 -23.64 -15.61
N GLU A 96 17.49 -24.81 -15.88
CA GLU A 96 18.82 -24.94 -16.48
C GLU A 96 18.87 -24.25 -17.85
N SER A 97 17.88 -24.48 -18.71
CA SER A 97 17.81 -23.85 -20.04
C SER A 97 17.71 -22.31 -19.95
N LYS A 98 16.97 -21.77 -18.97
CA LYS A 98 16.88 -20.32 -18.77
C LYS A 98 18.22 -19.68 -18.35
N LEU A 99 19.06 -20.46 -17.67
CA LEU A 99 20.32 -20.02 -17.10
C LEU A 99 21.54 -20.51 -17.89
N GLU A 100 21.31 -21.03 -19.09
CA GLU A 100 22.35 -21.56 -19.96
C GLU A 100 23.46 -20.52 -20.18
N GLY A 101 24.71 -20.96 -19.99
CA GLY A 101 25.90 -20.12 -20.14
C GLY A 101 26.22 -19.24 -18.92
N TYR A 102 25.45 -19.28 -17.84
CA TYR A 102 25.75 -18.58 -16.59
C TYR A 102 26.07 -19.54 -15.46
N ALA A 103 26.98 -19.11 -14.58
CA ALA A 103 27.29 -19.86 -13.37
C ALA A 103 26.07 -19.89 -12.46
N HIS A 104 25.61 -21.09 -12.11
CA HIS A 104 24.46 -21.27 -11.24
C HIS A 104 24.47 -22.58 -10.47
N ILE A 105 23.79 -22.60 -9.33
CA ILE A 105 23.37 -23.80 -8.60
C ILE A 105 21.85 -23.78 -8.54
N ILE A 106 21.21 -24.90 -8.84
CA ILE A 106 19.77 -25.08 -8.59
C ILE A 106 19.62 -26.30 -7.70
N HIS A 107 18.79 -26.20 -6.66
CA HIS A 107 18.46 -27.36 -5.83
C HIS A 107 17.00 -27.32 -5.37
N SER A 108 16.40 -28.48 -5.10
CA SER A 108 15.07 -28.56 -4.50
C SER A 108 15.08 -28.05 -3.06
N THR A 109 13.94 -27.55 -2.58
CA THR A 109 13.77 -27.11 -1.18
C THR A 109 13.14 -28.21 -0.33
N TYR A 110 13.22 -28.08 1.00
CA TYR A 110 12.69 -29.08 1.95
C TYR A 110 11.23 -29.49 1.72
N SER A 111 10.38 -28.54 1.29
CA SER A 111 8.94 -28.76 1.06
C SER A 111 8.58 -28.99 -0.41
N ALA A 112 9.57 -29.28 -1.27
CA ALA A 112 9.33 -29.58 -2.67
C ALA A 112 8.81 -31.01 -2.83
N THR A 113 7.80 -31.22 -3.67
CA THR A 113 7.29 -32.56 -4.07
C THR A 113 7.11 -32.60 -5.58
N TYR A 114 6.76 -33.76 -6.15
CA TYR A 114 6.44 -33.88 -7.57
C TYR A 114 5.20 -33.06 -7.97
N GLU A 115 4.21 -32.94 -7.09
CA GLU A 115 2.99 -32.15 -7.29
C GLU A 115 3.22 -30.66 -7.08
N ALA A 116 4.13 -30.30 -6.18
CA ALA A 116 4.46 -28.93 -5.82
C ALA A 116 5.99 -28.72 -5.85
N PRO A 117 6.61 -28.70 -7.04
CA PRO A 117 8.06 -28.55 -7.15
C PRO A 117 8.48 -27.15 -6.71
N ARG A 118 9.52 -27.08 -5.88
CA ARG A 118 10.06 -25.81 -5.38
C ARG A 118 11.57 -25.81 -5.47
N TRP A 119 12.11 -24.70 -5.96
CA TRP A 119 13.52 -24.62 -6.33
C TRP A 119 14.17 -23.44 -5.64
N ARG A 120 15.45 -23.62 -5.28
CA ARG A 120 16.34 -22.53 -4.96
C ARG A 120 17.30 -22.35 -6.11
N VAL A 121 17.34 -21.16 -6.68
CA VAL A 121 18.23 -20.81 -7.79
C VAL A 121 19.27 -19.82 -7.28
N ILE A 122 20.55 -20.19 -7.38
CA ILE A 122 21.67 -19.42 -6.87
C ILE A 122 22.53 -19.01 -8.05
N LEU A 123 22.73 -17.71 -8.25
CA LEU A 123 23.57 -17.15 -9.30
C LEU A 123 24.81 -16.48 -8.69
N PHE A 124 25.91 -16.50 -9.43
CA PHE A 124 27.19 -15.93 -9.01
C PHE A 124 27.40 -14.55 -9.64
N PRO A 125 27.33 -13.44 -8.88
CA PRO A 125 27.68 -12.11 -9.34
C PRO A 125 29.18 -12.01 -9.64
N SER A 126 29.52 -11.30 -10.72
CA SER A 126 30.91 -10.98 -11.09
C SER A 126 31.62 -10.14 -10.03
N ASN A 127 30.90 -9.25 -9.35
CA ASN A 127 31.36 -8.41 -8.25
C ASN A 127 30.39 -8.50 -7.06
N PRO A 128 30.86 -8.32 -5.81
CA PRO A 128 29.98 -8.21 -4.65
C PRO A 128 28.93 -7.10 -4.83
N ILE A 129 27.71 -7.37 -4.36
CA ILE A 129 26.57 -6.46 -4.50
C ILE A 129 26.46 -5.62 -3.23
N GLN A 130 26.38 -4.31 -3.38
CA GLN A 130 26.15 -3.39 -2.26
C GLN A 130 24.67 -3.46 -1.81
N PRO A 131 24.38 -3.33 -0.51
CA PRO A 131 23.01 -3.45 0.01
C PRO A 131 22.04 -2.46 -0.65
N GLU A 132 22.49 -1.26 -1.02
CA GLU A 132 21.65 -0.26 -1.69
C GLU A 132 21.26 -0.66 -3.13
N ASP A 133 22.11 -1.44 -3.79
CA ASP A 133 21.90 -1.89 -5.17
C ASP A 133 21.20 -3.26 -5.22
N PHE A 134 21.14 -3.99 -4.11
CA PHE A 134 20.66 -5.37 -4.04
C PHE A 134 19.27 -5.54 -4.64
N HIS A 135 18.28 -4.79 -4.17
CA HIS A 135 16.90 -4.95 -4.64
C HIS A 135 16.77 -4.78 -6.15
N LYS A 136 17.46 -3.77 -6.70
CA LYS A 136 17.47 -3.50 -8.13
C LYS A 136 18.13 -4.64 -8.91
N VAL A 137 19.34 -5.04 -8.51
CA VAL A 137 20.09 -6.13 -9.15
C VAL A 137 19.29 -7.43 -9.09
N TYR A 138 18.67 -7.73 -7.95
CA TYR A 138 17.86 -8.91 -7.71
C TYR A 138 16.66 -8.97 -8.66
N VAL A 139 15.88 -7.89 -8.75
CA VAL A 139 14.69 -7.82 -9.61
C VAL A 139 15.05 -7.79 -11.10
N GLU A 140 16.07 -7.02 -11.51
CA GLU A 140 16.51 -6.96 -12.91
C GLU A 140 17.05 -8.30 -13.39
N THR A 141 17.80 -9.02 -12.54
CA THR A 141 18.35 -10.33 -12.88
C THR A 141 17.25 -11.39 -12.98
N ALA A 142 16.28 -11.39 -12.07
CA ALA A 142 15.12 -12.29 -12.18
C ALA A 142 14.29 -12.04 -13.45
N LYS A 143 14.03 -10.76 -13.77
CA LYS A 143 13.34 -10.38 -15.02
C LYS A 143 14.12 -10.82 -16.25
N ARG A 144 15.44 -10.65 -16.25
CA ARG A 144 16.32 -11.04 -17.35
C ARG A 144 16.21 -12.53 -17.68
N PHE A 145 16.13 -13.39 -16.67
CA PHE A 145 16.03 -14.84 -16.85
C PHE A 145 14.58 -15.35 -16.83
N ASN A 146 13.61 -14.44 -16.66
CA ASN A 146 12.20 -14.76 -16.52
C ASN A 146 11.96 -15.86 -15.45
N ILE A 147 12.49 -15.60 -14.25
CA ILE A 147 12.37 -16.44 -13.05
C ILE A 147 11.34 -15.79 -12.12
N GLU A 148 10.37 -16.58 -11.66
CA GLU A 148 9.41 -16.14 -10.63
C GLU A 148 10.13 -15.85 -9.31
N ILE A 149 9.83 -14.72 -8.69
CA ILE A 149 10.41 -14.34 -7.40
C ILE A 149 9.33 -14.30 -6.32
N ASP A 150 9.63 -14.88 -5.16
CA ASP A 150 8.92 -14.51 -3.94
C ASP A 150 9.32 -13.09 -3.53
N GLN A 151 8.35 -12.16 -3.55
CA GLN A 151 8.56 -10.76 -3.16
C GLN A 151 9.04 -10.63 -1.70
N THR A 152 8.79 -11.62 -0.84
CA THR A 152 9.29 -11.61 0.54
C THR A 152 10.81 -11.84 0.62
N CYS A 153 11.43 -12.43 -0.41
CA CYS A 153 12.86 -12.71 -0.48
C CYS A 153 13.72 -11.50 -0.93
N THR A 154 13.13 -10.30 -1.04
CA THR A 154 13.81 -9.10 -1.56
C THR A 154 14.61 -8.31 -0.51
N ASN A 155 14.70 -8.81 0.73
CA ASN A 155 15.50 -8.22 1.80
C ASN A 155 16.97 -8.66 1.73
N ALA A 156 17.91 -7.72 1.88
CA ALA A 156 19.35 -7.98 1.77
C ALA A 156 19.91 -8.93 2.86
N ASN A 157 19.23 -9.04 3.99
CA ASN A 157 19.56 -9.95 5.11
C ASN A 157 18.73 -11.25 5.09
N ARG A 158 18.16 -11.63 3.95
CA ARG A 158 17.33 -12.84 3.84
C ARG A 158 18.16 -14.08 4.16
N LEU A 159 17.63 -14.88 5.07
CA LEU A 159 18.18 -16.16 5.49
C LEU A 159 17.63 -17.30 4.61
N PHE A 160 18.51 -18.21 4.23
CA PHE A 160 18.21 -19.41 3.45
C PHE A 160 18.76 -20.63 4.17
N TYR A 161 17.90 -21.62 4.43
CA TYR A 161 18.33 -22.90 4.96
C TYR A 161 19.21 -23.63 3.95
N LEU A 162 20.22 -24.37 4.44
CA LEU A 162 21.00 -25.28 3.61
C LEU A 162 20.10 -26.34 2.95
N PRO A 163 20.52 -26.93 1.80
CA PRO A 163 19.73 -27.94 1.13
C PRO A 163 19.42 -29.11 2.07
N SER A 164 18.14 -29.40 2.22
CA SER A 164 17.66 -30.50 3.05
C SER A 164 16.38 -31.08 2.51
N VAL A 165 16.09 -32.32 2.89
CA VAL A 165 14.90 -33.07 2.47
C VAL A 165 14.38 -33.88 3.65
N ASN A 166 13.06 -34.01 3.75
CA ASN A 166 12.47 -34.91 4.72
C ASN A 166 12.90 -36.35 4.44
N VAL A 167 13.19 -37.14 5.47
CA VAL A 167 13.58 -38.57 5.31
C VAL A 167 12.56 -39.41 4.53
N LEU A 168 11.29 -39.00 4.48
CA LEU A 168 10.19 -39.65 3.75
C LEU A 168 9.97 -39.09 2.34
N ASN A 169 10.68 -38.03 1.96
CA ASN A 169 10.53 -37.37 0.66
C ASN A 169 11.73 -37.70 -0.23
N ASP A 170 11.45 -38.10 -1.47
CA ASP A 170 12.43 -38.49 -2.49
C ASP A 170 12.63 -37.42 -3.59
N PHE A 171 11.96 -36.26 -3.48
CA PHE A 171 12.13 -35.13 -4.39
C PHE A 171 13.47 -34.40 -4.14
N VAL A 172 14.57 -35.05 -4.50
CA VAL A 172 15.93 -34.56 -4.30
C VAL A 172 16.57 -34.30 -5.65
N PHE A 173 16.73 -33.02 -5.98
CA PHE A 173 17.31 -32.59 -7.24
C PHE A 173 18.30 -31.47 -6.97
N SER A 174 19.48 -31.55 -7.57
CA SER A 174 20.45 -30.48 -7.60
C SER A 174 21.24 -30.51 -8.90
N THR A 175 21.71 -29.36 -9.33
CA THR A 175 22.58 -29.21 -10.51
C THR A 175 23.48 -27.99 -10.32
N PHE A 176 24.60 -28.00 -11.04
CA PHE A 176 25.55 -26.90 -11.10
C PHE A 176 26.05 -26.72 -12.52
N ASN A 177 26.20 -25.46 -12.92
CA ASN A 177 26.84 -25.06 -14.17
C ASN A 177 27.95 -24.06 -13.86
N ASP A 178 29.17 -24.29 -14.38
CA ASP A 178 30.30 -23.36 -14.24
C ASP A 178 30.39 -22.35 -15.39
N GLY A 179 29.24 -21.80 -15.79
CA GLY A 179 29.16 -20.78 -16.82
C GLY A 179 29.76 -19.44 -16.38
N LYS A 180 29.38 -18.37 -17.08
CA LYS A 180 29.87 -17.02 -16.77
C LYS A 180 29.19 -16.44 -15.53
N ASP A 181 29.95 -15.78 -14.67
CA ASP A 181 29.38 -14.95 -13.60
C ASP A 181 28.46 -13.83 -14.16
N ILE A 182 27.42 -13.48 -13.41
CA ILE A 182 26.49 -12.41 -13.75
C ILE A 182 27.20 -11.06 -13.70
N ALA A 183 27.31 -10.40 -14.85
CA ALA A 183 27.87 -9.06 -14.94
C ALA A 183 27.01 -8.06 -14.13
N ILE A 184 27.54 -7.55 -13.02
CA ILE A 184 26.92 -6.47 -12.26
C ILE A 184 27.41 -5.17 -12.87
N LYS A 185 26.51 -4.42 -13.52
CA LYS A 185 26.86 -3.09 -14.03
C LYS A 185 27.11 -2.19 -12.83
N GLU A 186 28.36 -1.89 -12.53
CA GLU A 186 28.69 -0.87 -11.53
C GLU A 186 27.95 0.42 -11.89
N PRO A 187 27.16 1.01 -10.97
CA PRO A 187 26.62 2.32 -11.21
C PRO A 187 27.80 3.28 -11.37
N LYS A 188 27.83 4.05 -12.47
CA LYS A 188 28.80 5.13 -12.66
C LYS A 188 28.76 6.02 -11.42
N ILE A 189 29.83 5.98 -10.62
CA ILE A 189 29.97 6.78 -9.41
C ILE A 189 29.97 8.25 -9.84
N LYS A 190 28.79 8.89 -9.80
CA LYS A 190 28.73 10.34 -9.64
C LYS A 190 29.19 10.59 -8.22
N THR A 191 30.29 11.33 -8.06
CA THR A 191 30.78 11.83 -6.78
C THR A 191 29.59 12.25 -5.92
N LYS A 192 29.35 11.51 -4.83
CA LYS A 192 28.27 11.80 -3.87
C LYS A 192 28.54 13.20 -3.31
N LYS A 193 27.83 14.21 -3.83
CA LYS A 193 27.59 15.42 -3.04
C LYS A 193 26.93 14.95 -1.75
N LYS A 194 27.44 15.43 -0.61
CA LYS A 194 26.96 15.13 0.74
C LYS A 194 25.44 14.95 0.71
N VAL A 195 25.02 13.71 0.95
CA VAL A 195 23.61 13.35 1.04
C VAL A 195 23.07 14.02 2.30
N ASN A 196 22.13 14.95 2.12
CA ASN A 196 21.26 15.34 3.21
C ASN A 196 20.33 14.15 3.48
N ARG A 197 20.71 13.26 4.41
CA ARG A 197 19.81 12.25 4.98
C ARG A 197 18.86 12.90 6.00
N GLY A 198 18.24 14.01 5.62
CA GLY A 198 17.24 14.70 6.42
C GLY A 198 15.85 14.33 5.91
N TYR A 199 14.99 13.84 6.80
CA TYR A 199 13.55 13.89 6.59
C TYR A 199 13.17 15.31 6.13
N VAL A 200 12.47 15.44 5.00
CA VAL A 200 11.76 16.70 4.72
C VAL A 200 10.54 16.71 5.64
N SER A 201 10.72 17.23 6.85
CA SER A 201 9.61 17.67 7.70
C SER A 201 9.15 19.06 7.23
N LEU A 202 7.84 19.32 7.32
CA LEU A 202 7.22 20.61 6.99
C LEU A 202 7.88 21.82 7.68
N SER A 203 8.59 21.58 8.80
CA SER A 203 9.33 22.59 9.56
C SER A 203 10.61 23.11 8.88
N SER A 204 11.05 22.55 7.76
CA SER A 204 12.21 23.06 7.00
C SER A 204 11.85 24.17 5.98
N VAL A 205 10.61 24.67 6.01
CA VAL A 205 10.10 25.64 5.01
C VAL A 205 10.17 27.10 5.47
N SER A 206 10.48 27.39 6.73
CA SER A 206 10.45 28.78 7.24
C SER A 206 11.79 29.53 7.24
N GLU A 207 12.94 28.88 7.02
CA GLU A 207 14.24 29.56 7.10
C GLU A 207 15.24 29.02 6.06
N CYS A 208 15.15 29.48 4.81
CA CYS A 208 16.35 29.76 4.02
C CYS A 208 16.01 30.59 2.78
N SER A 209 16.58 31.78 2.78
CA SER A 209 16.57 32.79 1.74
C SER A 209 17.28 32.35 0.45
N LYS A 210 16.65 32.75 -0.67
CA LYS A 210 17.21 33.21 -1.95
C LYS A 210 18.11 32.22 -2.72
N ASP A 211 17.60 31.87 -3.91
CA ASP A 211 18.34 31.31 -5.04
C ASP A 211 18.66 29.81 -5.03
N ARG A 212 17.60 28.99 -5.19
CA ARG A 212 17.48 27.86 -6.15
C ARG A 212 16.17 27.08 -5.88
N LEU A 213 15.32 26.97 -6.90
CA LEU A 213 13.95 26.41 -6.86
C LEU A 213 13.90 24.90 -6.49
N PRO A 214 13.24 24.50 -5.39
CA PRO A 214 12.54 23.23 -5.26
C PRO A 214 11.17 23.31 -5.96
N CYS A 215 10.48 22.19 -6.21
CA CYS A 215 9.12 22.16 -6.77
C CYS A 215 8.16 23.04 -5.93
N GLN A 216 7.93 24.28 -6.35
CA GLN A 216 7.07 25.23 -5.67
C GLN A 216 5.64 25.09 -6.23
N PHE A 217 4.70 24.68 -5.39
CA PHE A 217 3.28 24.89 -5.65
C PHE A 217 3.07 26.39 -5.97
N GLY A 218 2.64 26.70 -7.19
CA GLY A 218 2.58 28.07 -7.69
C GLY A 218 1.39 28.85 -7.13
N LYS A 219 1.50 30.18 -7.09
CA LYS A 219 0.31 31.05 -6.99
C LYS A 219 -0.36 31.07 -8.36
N ALA A 220 -1.60 30.60 -8.45
CA ALA A 220 -2.37 30.62 -9.69
C ALA A 220 -2.55 32.06 -10.22
N SER A 221 -2.35 32.27 -11.52
CA SER A 221 -2.51 33.60 -12.17
C SER A 221 -3.94 33.83 -12.67
N SER A 222 -4.40 35.07 -12.48
CA SER A 222 -5.59 35.77 -13.03
C SER A 222 -6.95 35.06 -13.00
N ASN A 223 -7.93 35.75 -12.42
CA ASN A 223 -9.34 35.34 -12.37
C ASN A 223 -9.98 35.34 -13.76
N GLY A 224 -10.72 34.28 -14.08
CA GLY A 224 -11.72 34.23 -15.17
C GLY A 224 -11.51 33.14 -16.20
N SER A 225 -10.27 32.87 -16.63
CA SER A 225 -10.00 31.84 -17.63
C SER A 225 -8.60 31.21 -17.51
N ALA A 226 -8.48 29.95 -17.92
CA ALA A 226 -7.24 29.19 -18.03
C ALA A 226 -7.16 28.60 -19.44
N ASN A 227 -6.14 28.99 -20.20
CA ASN A 227 -5.95 28.64 -21.62
C ASN A 227 -7.21 28.77 -22.50
N GLY A 228 -8.00 29.84 -22.29
CA GLY A 228 -9.23 30.09 -23.05
C GLY A 228 -10.47 29.34 -22.55
N PHE A 229 -10.35 28.48 -21.55
CA PHE A 229 -11.49 27.88 -20.85
C PHE A 229 -11.90 28.74 -19.67
N VAL A 230 -13.20 28.91 -19.46
CA VAL A 230 -13.75 29.61 -18.29
C VAL A 230 -13.40 28.82 -17.03
N VAL A 231 -12.86 29.52 -16.03
CA VAL A 231 -12.69 28.97 -14.68
C VAL A 231 -13.90 29.41 -13.86
N PRO A 232 -14.76 28.49 -13.41
CA PRO A 232 -15.93 28.84 -12.61
C PRO A 232 -15.51 29.53 -11.29
N PRO A 233 -16.40 30.33 -10.68
CA PRO A 233 -16.12 30.94 -9.39
C PRO A 233 -15.93 29.87 -8.30
N ALA A 234 -15.13 30.20 -7.28
CA ALA A 234 -14.85 29.28 -6.19
C ALA A 234 -16.13 28.84 -5.46
N LEU A 235 -16.29 27.53 -5.30
CA LEU A 235 -17.45 26.93 -4.64
C LEU A 235 -17.32 27.07 -3.12
N LYS A 236 -18.32 27.67 -2.48
CA LYS A 236 -18.33 27.87 -1.02
C LYS A 236 -18.97 26.68 -0.32
N ALA A 237 -18.27 26.12 0.67
CA ALA A 237 -18.81 25.07 1.52
C ALA A 237 -19.88 25.59 2.51
N PRO A 238 -20.91 24.79 2.84
CA PRO A 238 -21.16 23.45 2.30
C PRO A 238 -21.92 23.50 0.96
N PHE A 239 -21.74 22.49 0.13
CA PHE A 239 -22.38 22.36 -1.19
C PHE A 239 -22.94 20.96 -1.43
N THR A 240 -23.83 20.83 -2.41
CA THR A 240 -24.39 19.53 -2.84
C THR A 240 -23.44 18.81 -3.78
N LYS A 241 -23.70 17.52 -4.03
CA LYS A 241 -22.94 16.74 -5.01
C LYS A 241 -23.06 17.33 -6.43
N GLU A 242 -24.24 17.82 -6.80
CA GLU A 242 -24.52 18.38 -8.12
C GLU A 242 -23.70 19.66 -8.36
N GLN A 243 -23.56 20.51 -7.34
CA GLN A 243 -22.72 21.71 -7.43
C GLN A 243 -21.22 21.36 -7.57
N PHE A 244 -20.78 20.28 -6.92
CA PHE A 244 -19.42 19.78 -7.05
C PHE A 244 -19.17 19.15 -8.42
N ASP A 245 -20.11 18.35 -8.92
CA ASP A 245 -20.03 17.74 -10.25
C ASP A 245 -20.06 18.81 -11.35
N GLU A 246 -20.83 19.88 -11.17
CA GLU A 246 -20.82 21.05 -12.07
C GLU A 246 -19.47 21.79 -12.03
N LEU A 247 -18.86 21.99 -10.86
CA LEU A 247 -17.51 22.55 -10.77
C LEU A 247 -16.51 21.73 -11.60
N LEU A 248 -16.64 20.40 -11.57
CA LEU A 248 -15.77 19.47 -12.30
C LEU A 248 -16.09 19.33 -13.80
N SER A 249 -17.26 19.81 -14.27
CA SER A 249 -17.66 19.77 -15.68
C SER A 249 -16.91 20.81 -16.54
N HIS A 250 -16.24 21.77 -15.88
CA HIS A 250 -15.49 22.82 -16.54
C HIS A 250 -14.00 22.44 -16.72
N PRO A 251 -13.46 22.42 -17.96
CA PRO A 251 -12.03 22.19 -18.20
C PRO A 251 -11.12 23.18 -17.46
N GLY A 252 -11.56 24.44 -17.29
CA GLY A 252 -10.82 25.47 -16.58
C GLY A 252 -10.53 25.10 -15.11
N THR A 253 -11.43 24.36 -14.46
CA THR A 253 -11.23 23.83 -13.10
C THR A 253 -10.00 22.92 -13.05
N TRP A 254 -9.88 22.00 -13.99
CA TRP A 254 -8.78 21.04 -14.04
C TRP A 254 -7.45 21.69 -14.41
N LEU A 255 -7.47 22.65 -15.33
CA LEU A 255 -6.28 23.42 -15.71
C LEU A 255 -5.77 24.25 -14.53
N ARG A 256 -6.66 24.93 -13.81
CA ARG A 256 -6.30 25.68 -12.60
C ARG A 256 -5.71 24.77 -11.51
N ALA A 257 -6.27 23.57 -11.33
CA ALA A 257 -5.72 22.60 -10.39
C ALA A 257 -4.31 22.13 -10.80
N ALA A 258 -4.08 21.88 -12.09
CA ALA A 258 -2.77 21.51 -12.62
C ALA A 258 -1.73 22.64 -12.53
N GLU A 259 -2.11 23.89 -12.79
CA GLU A 259 -1.28 25.07 -12.59
C GLU A 259 -0.82 25.22 -11.13
N TYR A 260 -1.75 25.02 -10.18
CA TYR A 260 -1.41 25.03 -8.75
C TYR A 260 -0.37 23.96 -8.39
N MET A 261 -0.48 22.77 -9.02
CA MET A 261 0.49 21.69 -8.87
C MET A 261 1.84 21.98 -9.59
N GLY A 262 1.94 23.09 -10.34
CA GLY A 262 3.14 23.44 -11.12
C GLY A 262 3.31 22.56 -12.37
N LEU A 263 2.23 21.95 -12.86
CA LEU A 263 2.26 21.14 -14.07
C LEU A 263 2.11 22.03 -15.31
N PRO A 264 2.83 21.74 -16.41
CA PRO A 264 2.79 22.56 -17.61
C PRO A 264 1.49 22.32 -18.37
N VAL A 265 0.62 23.34 -18.35
CA VAL A 265 -0.66 23.33 -19.04
C VAL A 265 -0.57 23.94 -20.44
N GLU A 266 0.58 24.51 -20.82
CA GLU A 266 0.72 25.21 -22.09
C GLU A 266 0.47 24.28 -23.29
N GLY A 267 -0.32 24.76 -24.23
CA GLY A 267 -0.71 24.01 -25.43
C GLY A 267 -2.05 23.29 -25.30
N ILE A 268 -2.63 23.18 -24.10
CA ILE A 268 -4.00 22.68 -23.93
C ILE A 268 -4.97 23.84 -24.13
N GLY A 269 -5.82 23.78 -25.14
CA GLY A 269 -6.75 24.85 -25.52
C GLY A 269 -7.70 24.39 -26.63
N SER A 270 -8.45 25.30 -27.25
CA SER A 270 -9.42 24.97 -28.30
C SER A 270 -8.82 24.29 -29.55
N LYS A 271 -7.50 24.37 -29.74
CA LYS A 271 -6.78 23.82 -30.90
C LYS A 271 -6.01 22.53 -30.61
N SER A 272 -5.77 22.20 -29.34
CA SER A 272 -4.98 21.03 -28.94
C SER A 272 -5.41 20.57 -27.56
N ASN A 273 -5.63 19.27 -27.43
CA ASN A 273 -6.04 18.65 -26.17
C ASN A 273 -4.87 18.24 -25.29
N TYR A 274 -3.62 18.41 -25.73
CA TYR A 274 -2.44 17.91 -25.03
C TYR A 274 -1.45 19.02 -24.73
N SER A 275 -0.76 18.90 -23.59
CA SER A 275 0.38 19.75 -23.25
C SER A 275 1.63 19.31 -23.99
N LYS A 276 2.68 20.14 -23.92
CA LYS A 276 4.04 19.68 -24.21
C LYS A 276 4.47 18.60 -23.22
N SER A 277 5.40 17.75 -23.64
CA SER A 277 5.99 16.74 -22.76
C SER A 277 6.87 17.38 -21.69
N PHE A 278 6.85 16.83 -20.47
CA PHE A 278 7.65 17.27 -19.33
C PHE A 278 8.17 16.08 -18.51
N SER A 279 9.07 16.37 -17.57
CA SER A 279 9.64 15.35 -16.67
C SER A 279 8.65 14.93 -15.59
N SER A 280 8.68 13.66 -15.20
CA SER A 280 7.80 13.07 -14.20
C SER A 280 7.89 13.79 -12.87
N VAL A 281 6.72 14.07 -12.28
CA VAL A 281 6.58 14.58 -10.91
C VAL A 281 6.31 13.46 -9.91
N ILE A 282 6.25 12.20 -10.36
CA ILE A 282 5.97 11.04 -9.51
C ILE A 282 7.21 10.79 -8.62
N PRO A 283 7.04 10.66 -7.29
CA PRO A 283 8.17 10.41 -6.39
C PRO A 283 8.95 9.14 -6.74
N GLY A 284 10.28 9.25 -6.72
CA GLY A 284 11.18 8.14 -7.01
C GLY A 284 11.42 7.86 -8.50
N VAL A 285 10.88 8.71 -9.38
CA VAL A 285 11.06 8.58 -10.84
C VAL A 285 12.09 9.60 -11.32
N GLU A 286 13.17 9.12 -11.95
CA GLU A 286 14.19 9.98 -12.55
C GLU A 286 14.10 9.98 -14.08
N ASP A 287 13.77 11.15 -14.63
CA ASP A 287 13.65 11.34 -16.07
C ASP A 287 14.93 11.95 -16.67
N ARG A 288 15.55 11.24 -17.61
CA ARG A 288 16.63 11.80 -18.45
C ARG A 288 16.12 12.59 -19.64
N LYS A 289 14.86 12.37 -20.03
CA LYS A 289 14.12 13.07 -21.07
C LYS A 289 12.67 13.23 -20.61
N PRO A 290 11.94 14.28 -21.06
CA PRO A 290 10.52 14.41 -20.79
C PRO A 290 9.75 13.14 -21.14
N SER A 291 9.01 12.59 -20.18
CA SER A 291 8.32 11.30 -20.32
C SER A 291 6.85 11.36 -19.92
N CYS A 292 6.35 12.55 -19.61
CA CYS A 292 4.98 12.76 -19.17
C CYS A 292 4.32 13.86 -20.00
N SER A 293 3.00 13.83 -20.11
CA SER A 293 2.20 14.93 -20.68
C SER A 293 0.85 15.02 -19.96
N LEU A 294 0.18 16.16 -20.11
CA LEU A 294 -1.22 16.32 -19.71
C LEU A 294 -2.09 16.21 -20.97
N GLY A 295 -3.28 15.66 -20.81
CA GLY A 295 -4.28 15.67 -21.86
C GLY A 295 -5.68 15.86 -21.32
N LEU A 296 -6.42 16.75 -21.97
CA LEU A 296 -7.84 17.00 -21.73
C LEU A 296 -8.64 15.99 -22.56
N LEU A 297 -9.25 15.02 -21.89
CA LEU A 297 -10.02 14.00 -22.59
C LEU A 297 -11.36 14.59 -23.05
N SER A 298 -11.64 14.46 -24.35
CA SER A 298 -12.77 15.10 -25.04
C SER A 298 -14.14 14.57 -24.60
N ASP A 299 -14.18 13.38 -24.01
CA ASP A 299 -15.39 12.71 -23.51
C ASP A 299 -15.78 13.14 -22.09
N THR A 300 -14.82 13.62 -21.30
CA THR A 300 -14.98 13.76 -19.85
C THR A 300 -14.69 15.15 -19.33
N THR A 301 -14.17 16.07 -20.15
CA THR A 301 -13.68 17.42 -19.74
C THR A 301 -12.58 17.38 -18.68
N ARG A 302 -12.11 16.19 -18.32
CA ARG A 302 -11.13 15.92 -17.27
C ARG A 302 -9.73 16.00 -17.83
N LEU A 303 -8.85 16.60 -17.04
CA LEU A 303 -7.42 16.60 -17.33
C LEU A 303 -6.78 15.36 -16.72
N VAL A 304 -6.07 14.61 -17.56
CA VAL A 304 -5.42 13.36 -17.20
C VAL A 304 -3.91 13.52 -17.34
N TYR A 305 -3.18 12.94 -16.39
CA TYR A 305 -1.73 12.85 -16.42
C TYR A 305 -1.33 11.56 -17.14
N PHE A 306 -0.54 11.68 -18.19
CA PHE A 306 0.00 10.58 -18.97
C PHE A 306 1.45 10.34 -18.59
N ALA A 307 1.76 9.13 -18.12
CA ALA A 307 3.11 8.70 -17.79
C ALA A 307 3.57 7.62 -18.78
N PHE A 308 4.52 7.97 -19.66
CA PHE A 308 5.06 7.05 -20.68
C PHE A 308 6.20 6.18 -20.17
N ASN A 309 6.76 6.54 -19.01
CA ASN A 309 7.79 5.79 -18.29
C ASN A 309 7.22 4.77 -17.29
N GLU A 310 5.91 4.80 -17.06
CA GLU A 310 5.23 3.88 -16.17
C GLU A 310 4.73 2.63 -16.91
N VAL A 311 4.65 1.52 -16.18
CA VAL A 311 4.22 0.22 -16.70
C VAL A 311 2.83 -0.08 -16.15
N HIS A 312 1.91 -0.51 -17.01
CA HIS A 312 0.58 -0.95 -16.59
C HIS A 312 0.69 -2.14 -15.64
N GLU A 313 -0.13 -2.15 -14.59
CA GLU A 313 -0.21 -3.28 -13.65
C GLU A 313 -0.74 -4.55 -14.34
N THR A 314 -1.47 -4.40 -15.45
CA THR A 314 -1.97 -5.49 -16.29
C THR A 314 -1.22 -5.56 -17.62
N THR A 315 -0.82 -6.77 -18.04
CA THR A 315 0.01 -7.03 -19.22
C THR A 315 -0.66 -6.77 -20.58
N LEU A 316 -1.97 -6.45 -20.59
CA LEU A 316 -2.77 -6.31 -21.80
C LEU A 316 -2.92 -4.85 -22.28
N SER A 317 -2.47 -3.87 -21.51
CA SER A 317 -2.64 -2.45 -21.83
C SER A 317 -1.41 -1.88 -22.52
N SER A 318 -1.60 -1.29 -23.70
CA SER A 318 -0.57 -0.55 -24.44
C SER A 318 -0.75 0.96 -24.26
N GLY A 319 0.35 1.71 -24.43
CA GLY A 319 0.36 3.17 -24.29
C GLY A 319 0.68 3.67 -22.87
N PRO A 320 0.62 4.99 -22.64
CA PRO A 320 0.96 5.60 -21.35
C PRO A 320 0.00 5.16 -20.23
N VAL A 321 0.53 5.02 -19.02
CA VAL A 321 -0.28 4.87 -17.81
C VAL A 321 -0.95 6.20 -17.52
N LYS A 322 -2.26 6.16 -17.26
CA LYS A 322 -3.09 7.33 -16.99
C LYS A 322 -3.31 7.47 -15.48
N PHE A 323 -3.12 8.68 -14.97
CA PHE A 323 -3.40 9.03 -13.59
C PHE A 323 -4.35 10.22 -13.51
N ASP A 324 -5.30 10.15 -12.57
CA ASP A 324 -6.08 11.32 -12.17
C ASP A 324 -5.18 12.33 -11.44
N LEU A 325 -5.46 13.64 -11.60
CA LEU A 325 -4.71 14.68 -10.90
C LEU A 325 -4.75 14.53 -9.38
N ALA A 326 -5.86 14.03 -8.82
CA ALA A 326 -5.97 13.77 -7.38
C ALA A 326 -4.93 12.74 -6.90
N HIS A 327 -4.62 11.73 -7.73
CA HIS A 327 -3.64 10.70 -7.40
C HIS A 327 -2.21 11.25 -7.49
N ILE A 328 -1.90 11.99 -8.55
CA ILE A 328 -0.61 12.69 -8.69
C ILE A 328 -0.40 13.66 -7.51
N PHE A 329 -1.43 14.44 -7.18
CA PHE A 329 -1.40 15.38 -6.06
C PHE A 329 -1.15 14.68 -4.72
N ALA A 330 -1.83 13.55 -4.47
CA ALA A 330 -1.59 12.74 -3.28
C ALA A 330 -0.13 12.29 -3.18
N MET A 331 0.46 11.80 -4.28
CA MET A 331 1.86 11.37 -4.33
C MET A 331 2.82 12.53 -4.11
N MET A 332 2.58 13.69 -4.72
CA MET A 332 3.38 14.90 -4.53
C MET A 332 3.33 15.39 -3.08
N LYS A 333 2.15 15.44 -2.47
CA LYS A 333 1.97 15.91 -1.08
C LYS A 333 2.59 14.96 -0.06
N CYS A 334 2.45 13.64 -0.24
CA CYS A 334 3.02 12.67 0.69
C CYS A 334 4.51 12.36 0.41
N GLY A 335 5.04 12.79 -0.74
CA GLY A 335 6.40 12.53 -1.18
C GLY A 335 6.69 11.06 -1.45
N ARG A 336 5.64 10.25 -1.67
CA ARG A 336 5.72 8.80 -1.83
C ARG A 336 4.85 8.34 -2.99
N ARG A 337 5.25 7.23 -3.57
CA ARG A 337 4.45 6.55 -4.57
C ARG A 337 3.28 5.83 -3.89
N ILE A 338 2.08 5.97 -4.46
CA ILE A 338 0.87 5.29 -4.00
C ILE A 338 0.41 4.37 -5.14
N PRO A 339 0.36 3.04 -4.96
CA PRO A 339 -0.11 2.12 -6.00
C PRO A 339 -1.56 2.41 -6.43
N GLN A 340 -1.92 2.16 -7.69
CA GLN A 340 -3.30 2.38 -8.17
C GLN A 340 -4.28 1.46 -7.44
N THR A 341 -3.88 0.21 -7.17
CA THR A 341 -4.67 -0.71 -6.35
C THR A 341 -4.98 -0.19 -4.95
N GLU A 342 -4.12 0.65 -4.36
CA GLU A 342 -4.33 1.24 -3.03
C GLU A 342 -5.11 2.55 -3.06
N PHE A 343 -5.15 3.25 -4.20
CA PHE A 343 -5.85 4.53 -4.35
C PHE A 343 -7.34 4.35 -4.61
N LYS A 344 -8.08 3.91 -3.59
CA LYS A 344 -9.52 3.62 -3.66
C LYS A 344 -10.38 4.88 -3.90
N SER A 345 -11.61 4.69 -4.37
CA SER A 345 -12.57 5.77 -4.66
C SER A 345 -12.81 6.74 -3.49
N GLY A 346 -12.88 6.24 -2.25
CA GLY A 346 -13.02 7.07 -1.06
C GLY A 346 -11.81 7.99 -0.83
N MET A 347 -10.59 7.50 -1.11
CA MET A 347 -9.36 8.31 -1.05
C MET A 347 -9.34 9.34 -2.18
N HIS A 348 -9.74 8.94 -3.38
CA HIS A 348 -9.82 9.82 -4.53
C HIS A 348 -10.71 11.04 -4.24
N LYS A 349 -11.91 10.86 -3.69
CA LYS A 349 -12.82 11.98 -3.34
C LYS A 349 -12.16 12.95 -2.35
N ALA A 350 -11.51 12.43 -1.30
CA ALA A 350 -10.85 13.26 -0.29
C ALA A 350 -9.69 14.08 -0.89
N TRP A 351 -8.81 13.43 -1.67
CA TRP A 351 -7.67 14.08 -2.30
C TRP A 351 -8.06 15.07 -3.40
N LEU A 352 -9.09 14.76 -4.18
CA LEU A 352 -9.63 15.68 -5.18
C LEU A 352 -10.20 16.93 -4.51
N THR A 353 -11.03 16.74 -3.48
CA THR A 353 -11.59 17.87 -2.72
C THR A 353 -10.48 18.72 -2.11
N ARG A 354 -9.42 18.06 -1.59
CA ARG A 354 -8.26 18.77 -1.05
C ARG A 354 -7.51 19.57 -2.10
N LEU A 355 -7.25 18.99 -3.27
CA LEU A 355 -6.62 19.70 -4.40
C LEU A 355 -7.41 20.94 -4.78
N LEU A 356 -8.74 20.85 -4.83
CA LEU A 356 -9.60 21.98 -5.17
C LEU A 356 -9.64 23.05 -4.07
N ILE A 357 -9.59 22.68 -2.80
CA ILE A 357 -9.43 23.63 -1.68
C ILE A 357 -8.08 24.34 -1.80
N ASP A 358 -7.00 23.58 -1.94
CA ASP A 358 -5.62 24.08 -1.99
C ASP A 358 -5.39 25.00 -3.20
N SER A 359 -6.03 24.72 -4.33
CA SER A 359 -5.98 25.56 -5.55
C SER A 359 -6.94 26.75 -5.52
N GLY A 360 -7.71 26.93 -4.44
CA GLY A 360 -8.65 28.04 -4.26
C GLY A 360 -9.96 27.90 -5.04
N LEU A 361 -10.24 26.74 -5.63
CA LEU A 361 -11.50 26.43 -6.32
C LEU A 361 -12.63 26.07 -5.35
N ILE A 362 -12.30 25.69 -4.13
CA ILE A 362 -13.25 25.48 -3.02
C ILE A 362 -12.84 26.34 -1.83
N ILE A 363 -13.82 27.02 -1.23
CA ILE A 363 -13.65 27.76 0.02
C ILE A 363 -14.26 26.90 1.15
N PRO A 364 -13.42 26.22 1.98
CA PRO A 364 -13.90 25.35 3.03
C PRO A 364 -14.42 26.14 4.23
N GLN A 365 -15.31 25.52 5.02
CA GLN A 365 -15.67 26.06 6.33
C GLN A 365 -14.57 25.79 7.36
N PRO A 366 -14.38 26.69 8.34
CA PRO A 366 -13.47 26.45 9.44
C PRO A 366 -13.96 25.27 10.30
N VAL A 367 -13.03 24.43 10.75
CA VAL A 367 -13.31 23.37 11.72
C VAL A 367 -13.12 23.96 13.11
N THR A 368 -14.22 24.28 13.77
CA THR A 368 -14.25 24.98 15.08
C THR A 368 -14.49 24.06 16.26
N ASP A 369 -15.00 22.85 16.03
CA ASP A 369 -15.35 21.84 17.04
C ASP A 369 -14.22 20.84 17.32
N LEU A 370 -13.08 20.95 16.62
CA LEU A 370 -11.88 20.18 16.93
C LEU A 370 -11.14 20.88 18.07
N PRO A 371 -10.97 20.23 19.24
CA PRO A 371 -10.21 20.80 20.35
C PRO A 371 -8.81 21.26 19.91
N GLU A 372 -8.26 22.26 20.59
CA GLU A 372 -6.89 22.68 20.35
C GLU A 372 -5.91 21.55 20.68
N LEU A 373 -4.79 21.49 19.95
CA LEU A 373 -3.76 20.50 20.19
C LEU A 373 -3.04 20.82 21.51
N PRO A 374 -3.11 19.96 22.54
CA PRO A 374 -2.43 20.25 23.80
C PRO A 374 -0.91 20.09 23.65
N THR A 375 -0.17 20.83 24.49
CA THR A 375 1.29 21.00 24.34
C THR A 375 2.09 19.71 24.49
N ASP A 376 1.61 18.79 25.32
CA ASP A 376 2.13 17.43 25.53
C ASP A 376 1.92 16.51 24.31
N ALA A 377 0.85 16.75 23.54
CA ALA A 377 0.54 16.03 22.31
C ALA A 377 1.19 16.64 21.05
N LYS A 378 2.10 17.62 21.18
CA LYS A 378 2.73 18.32 20.04
C LYS A 378 3.39 17.38 19.02
N SER A 379 3.91 16.23 19.45
CA SER A 379 4.49 15.24 18.53
C SER A 379 3.48 14.70 17.50
N ALA A 380 2.17 14.74 17.81
CA ALA A 380 1.08 14.32 16.94
C ALA A 380 0.54 15.46 16.02
N GLU A 381 1.18 16.63 16.00
CA GLU A 381 0.74 17.81 15.22
C GLU A 381 0.41 17.51 13.76
N ARG A 382 1.24 16.69 13.10
CA ARG A 382 1.00 16.31 11.70
C ARG A 382 -0.31 15.54 11.51
N LEU A 383 -0.63 14.66 12.45
CA LEU A 383 -1.88 13.89 12.42
C LEU A 383 -3.06 14.80 12.75
N TYR A 384 -2.90 15.68 13.74
CA TYR A 384 -3.91 16.68 14.11
C TYR A 384 -4.29 17.60 12.95
N VAL A 385 -3.29 18.23 12.31
CA VAL A 385 -3.49 19.10 11.15
C VAL A 385 -4.14 18.32 10.02
N GLY A 386 -3.60 17.15 9.65
CA GLY A 386 -4.19 16.34 8.59
C GLY A 386 -5.62 15.91 8.90
N PHE A 387 -5.96 15.56 10.14
CA PHE A 387 -7.35 15.23 10.50
C PHE A 387 -8.27 16.46 10.38
N LYS A 388 -7.83 17.64 10.81
CA LYS A 388 -8.56 18.91 10.62
C LYS A 388 -8.83 19.19 9.14
N GLU A 389 -7.83 18.97 8.31
CA GLU A 389 -7.91 19.13 6.85
C GLU A 389 -8.87 18.13 6.20
N LEU A 390 -8.89 16.89 6.68
CA LEU A 390 -9.85 15.87 6.25
C LEU A 390 -11.28 16.27 6.61
N LEU A 391 -11.49 16.82 7.82
CA LEU A 391 -12.79 17.35 8.22
C LEU A 391 -13.22 18.50 7.31
N GLN A 392 -12.33 19.42 6.93
CA GLN A 392 -12.64 20.46 5.95
C GLN A 392 -13.11 19.87 4.61
N CYS A 393 -12.45 18.82 4.12
CA CYS A 393 -12.81 18.17 2.87
C CYS A 393 -14.16 17.45 2.97
N LYS A 394 -14.38 16.66 4.03
CA LYS A 394 -15.63 15.91 4.20
C LYS A 394 -16.81 16.84 4.43
N ARG A 395 -16.67 17.81 5.34
CA ARG A 395 -17.74 18.75 5.71
C ARG A 395 -18.01 19.82 4.67
N ALA A 396 -17.22 19.84 3.58
CA ALA A 396 -17.57 20.62 2.40
C ALA A 396 -18.87 20.13 1.74
N PHE A 397 -19.22 18.86 1.93
CA PHE A 397 -20.43 18.25 1.38
C PHE A 397 -21.55 18.23 2.43
N ILE A 398 -22.74 18.74 2.07
CA ILE A 398 -23.91 18.85 2.96
C ILE A 398 -24.27 17.50 3.60
N ASP A 399 -24.19 16.40 2.84
CA ASP A 399 -24.52 15.05 3.30
C ASP A 399 -23.55 14.49 4.35
N GLN A 400 -22.34 15.07 4.46
CA GLN A 400 -21.23 14.53 5.27
C GLN A 400 -20.80 15.42 6.43
N ILE A 401 -21.47 16.56 6.67
CA ILE A 401 -21.10 17.54 7.71
C ILE A 401 -20.99 16.90 9.10
N ASP A 402 -21.95 16.04 9.43
CA ASP A 402 -22.06 15.39 10.73
C ASP A 402 -21.56 13.93 10.73
N ASP A 403 -20.99 13.48 9.61
CA ASP A 403 -20.60 12.10 9.45
C ASP A 403 -19.30 11.81 10.19
N PRO A 404 -19.26 10.72 10.97
CA PRO A 404 -18.04 10.29 11.62
C PRO A 404 -17.02 9.88 10.55
N THR A 405 -15.73 10.05 10.86
CA THR A 405 -14.66 10.01 9.87
C THR A 405 -13.85 8.74 10.00
N ALA A 406 -14.04 7.84 9.03
CA ALA A 406 -13.16 6.70 8.84
C ALA A 406 -11.74 7.17 8.54
N PHE A 407 -10.77 6.72 9.34
CA PHE A 407 -9.40 7.19 9.26
C PHE A 407 -8.42 6.04 9.44
N SER A 408 -8.18 5.29 8.35
CA SER A 408 -7.27 4.14 8.39
C SER A 408 -5.82 4.60 8.58
N LEU A 409 -5.00 3.75 9.20
CA LEU A 409 -3.58 4.05 9.44
C LEU A 409 -2.80 4.28 8.13
N THR A 410 -3.08 3.49 7.09
CA THR A 410 -2.45 3.65 5.78
C THR A 410 -2.86 4.98 5.13
N PHE A 411 -4.15 5.33 5.21
CA PHE A 411 -4.61 6.62 4.71
C PHE A 411 -3.96 7.78 5.48
N ALA A 412 -3.89 7.71 6.80
CA ALA A 412 -3.22 8.71 7.63
C ALA A 412 -1.73 8.86 7.27
N CYS A 413 -1.03 7.78 6.94
CA CYS A 413 0.35 7.85 6.45
C CYS A 413 0.47 8.71 5.19
N TYR A 414 -0.36 8.46 4.18
CA TYR A 414 -0.34 9.25 2.95
C TYR A 414 -0.84 10.68 3.19
N TRP A 415 -1.99 10.83 3.83
CA TRP A 415 -2.67 12.11 4.03
C TRP A 415 -1.86 13.09 4.89
N CYS A 416 -1.30 12.63 6.00
CA CYS A 416 -0.52 13.46 6.93
C CYS A 416 1.00 13.45 6.61
N GLY A 417 1.43 12.67 5.62
CA GLY A 417 2.83 12.40 5.28
C GLY A 417 3.61 11.65 6.36
N ILE A 418 2.93 10.84 7.19
CA ILE A 418 3.54 10.10 8.29
C ILE A 418 4.33 8.90 7.76
N GLY A 419 5.51 8.69 8.37
CA GLY A 419 6.52 7.77 7.87
C GLY A 419 6.08 6.30 7.82
N ASN A 420 5.34 5.84 8.81
CA ASN A 420 4.92 4.45 8.95
C ASN A 420 3.63 4.35 9.78
N ARG A 421 2.95 3.19 9.68
CA ARG A 421 1.65 2.94 10.34
C ARG A 421 1.76 2.94 11.86
N ASN A 422 2.87 2.51 12.45
CA ASN A 422 3.06 2.48 13.91
C ASN A 422 3.11 3.90 14.49
N THR A 423 3.74 4.83 13.78
CA THR A 423 3.78 6.24 14.16
C THR A 423 2.39 6.85 14.06
N ALA A 424 1.63 6.56 12.99
CA ALA A 424 0.24 7.01 12.85
C ALA A 424 -0.66 6.43 13.96
N LYS A 425 -0.47 5.16 14.33
CA LYS A 425 -1.16 4.51 15.46
C LYS A 425 -0.87 5.26 16.76
N LYS A 426 0.41 5.46 17.09
CA LYS A 426 0.85 6.19 18.29
C LYS A 426 0.27 7.60 18.37
N TYR A 427 0.31 8.36 17.27
CA TYR A 427 -0.25 9.71 17.23
C TYR A 427 -1.77 9.72 17.36
N THR A 428 -2.46 8.76 16.74
CA THR A 428 -3.92 8.62 16.89
C THR A 428 -4.28 8.34 18.34
N GLN A 429 -3.57 7.41 18.98
CA GLN A 429 -3.77 7.07 20.38
C GLN A 429 -3.50 8.26 21.31
N MET A 430 -2.42 9.00 21.07
CA MET A 430 -2.10 10.22 21.82
C MET A 430 -3.25 11.25 21.74
N LEU A 431 -3.82 11.48 20.55
CA LEU A 431 -4.94 12.41 20.40
C LEU A 431 -6.25 11.89 21.02
N LEU A 432 -6.44 10.57 21.12
CA LEU A 432 -7.56 9.97 21.86
C LEU A 432 -7.40 10.15 23.37
N GLU A 433 -6.20 9.87 23.91
CA GLU A 433 -5.88 9.98 25.34
C GLU A 433 -6.00 11.42 25.84
N HIS A 434 -5.62 12.41 25.02
CA HIS A 434 -5.74 13.83 25.35
C HIS A 434 -7.14 14.41 25.03
N GLY A 435 -8.10 13.57 24.64
CA GLY A 435 -9.47 14.01 24.39
C GLY A 435 -9.60 15.00 23.22
N VAL A 436 -8.69 14.97 22.25
CA VAL A 436 -8.81 15.75 21.00
C VAL A 436 -9.71 15.00 20.02
N LEU A 437 -9.48 13.69 19.90
CA LEU A 437 -10.29 12.78 19.11
C LEU A 437 -11.11 11.87 20.01
N ARG A 438 -12.19 11.33 19.44
CA ARG A 438 -13.03 10.30 20.06
C ARG A 438 -13.26 9.17 19.07
N PHE A 439 -13.10 7.94 19.55
CA PHE A 439 -13.48 6.74 18.83
C PHE A 439 -15.00 6.53 18.92
N VAL A 440 -15.65 6.25 17.79
CA VAL A 440 -17.11 6.13 17.69
C VAL A 440 -17.54 4.73 17.26
N ASP A 441 -16.88 4.18 16.24
CA ASP A 441 -17.15 2.83 15.74
C ASP A 441 -15.93 2.34 14.94
N LYS A 442 -16.02 1.12 14.40
CA LYS A 442 -15.07 0.56 13.45
C LYS A 442 -15.79 0.00 12.22
N ILE A 443 -15.18 0.15 11.05
CA ILE A 443 -15.61 -0.51 9.82
C ILE A 443 -14.81 -1.81 9.70
N THR A 444 -15.47 -2.96 9.78
CA THR A 444 -14.84 -4.28 9.60
C THR A 444 -14.56 -4.54 8.13
N LEU A 445 -13.36 -5.03 7.81
CA LEU A 445 -12.96 -5.37 6.45
C LEU A 445 -13.19 -6.87 6.16
N PRO A 446 -13.50 -7.25 4.90
CA PRO A 446 -13.81 -8.65 4.55
C PRO A 446 -12.68 -9.68 4.78
N ARG A 447 -11.43 -9.24 4.97
CA ARG A 447 -10.24 -10.10 5.06
C ARG A 447 -9.58 -10.09 6.44
N GLY A 448 -10.32 -9.70 7.49
CA GLY A 448 -9.74 -9.40 8.80
C GLY A 448 -9.15 -8.00 8.82
N GLY A 449 -9.28 -7.31 9.95
CA GLY A 449 -8.91 -5.91 10.13
C GLY A 449 -10.10 -4.95 10.22
N SER A 450 -9.86 -3.78 10.81
CA SER A 450 -10.88 -2.75 10.99
C SER A 450 -10.33 -1.34 10.79
N ILE A 451 -11.19 -0.44 10.33
CA ILE A 451 -10.88 0.98 10.15
C ILE A 451 -11.58 1.76 11.27
N PRO A 452 -10.86 2.50 12.12
CA PRO A 452 -11.49 3.29 13.17
C PRO A 452 -12.27 4.45 12.56
N VAL A 453 -13.43 4.72 13.14
CA VAL A 453 -14.29 5.85 12.81
C VAL A 453 -14.22 6.85 13.96
N LEU A 454 -13.73 8.04 13.65
CA LEU A 454 -13.33 9.06 14.62
C LEU A 454 -14.18 10.33 14.49
N LEU A 455 -14.33 11.06 15.60
CA LEU A 455 -14.92 12.39 15.67
C LEU A 455 -14.06 13.32 16.54
N PRO A 456 -14.18 14.65 16.38
CA PRO A 456 -13.78 15.59 17.41
C PRO A 456 -14.45 15.27 18.74
N ALA A 457 -13.70 15.31 19.85
CA ALA A 457 -14.24 14.94 21.15
C ALA A 457 -15.33 15.91 21.69
N GLY A 458 -15.39 17.15 21.17
CA GLY A 458 -16.34 18.18 21.59
C GLY A 458 -17.80 17.98 21.14
N LYS A 459 -18.13 16.97 20.32
CA LYS A 459 -19.52 16.68 19.89
C LYS A 459 -20.21 15.66 20.81
N THR A 460 -21.46 15.94 21.18
CA THR A 460 -22.32 15.00 21.94
C THR A 460 -22.84 13.86 21.06
N THR A 461 -22.96 12.67 21.66
CA THR A 461 -23.16 11.36 21.03
C THR A 461 -24.52 11.15 20.33
N ASN A 462 -25.44 12.10 20.40
CA ASN A 462 -26.85 11.90 20.02
C ASN A 462 -27.07 11.68 18.51
N VAL A 463 -26.11 12.02 17.66
CA VAL A 463 -26.24 11.92 16.20
C VAL A 463 -26.04 10.48 15.70
N TYR A 464 -25.22 9.66 16.38
CA TYR A 464 -24.85 8.33 15.88
C TYR A 464 -25.97 7.28 16.04
N GLN A 465 -26.78 7.39 17.09
CA GLN A 465 -27.88 6.44 17.34
C GLN A 465 -29.08 6.64 16.40
N MET A 466 -29.23 7.81 15.78
CA MET A 466 -30.38 8.12 14.90
C MET A 466 -30.24 7.48 13.51
N ARG A 467 -29.05 7.42 12.92
CA ARG A 467 -28.87 6.85 11.57
C ARG A 467 -28.95 5.32 11.53
N LYS A 468 -28.40 4.60 12.53
CA LYS A 468 -28.57 3.13 12.64
C LYS A 468 -30.03 2.71 12.86
N ARG A 469 -30.82 3.51 13.60
CA ARG A 469 -32.27 3.27 13.76
C ARG A 469 -33.05 3.44 12.45
N ASN A 470 -32.71 4.45 11.65
CA ASN A 470 -33.41 4.70 10.38
C ASN A 470 -33.04 3.68 9.29
N SER A 471 -31.81 3.16 9.26
CA SER A 471 -31.43 2.08 8.35
C SER A 471 -32.08 0.74 8.73
N HIS A 472 -32.20 0.43 10.04
CA HIS A 472 -32.92 -0.76 10.49
C HIS A 472 -34.43 -0.67 10.29
N LYS A 473 -35.05 0.51 10.47
CA LYS A 473 -36.48 0.68 10.19
C LYS A 473 -36.80 0.45 8.70
N LYS A 474 -35.98 0.99 7.79
CA LYS A 474 -36.15 0.77 6.34
C LYS A 474 -35.95 -0.69 5.92
N SER A 475 -35.03 -1.42 6.55
CA SER A 475 -34.80 -2.83 6.21
C SER A 475 -35.90 -3.73 6.78
N VAL A 476 -36.40 -3.45 7.97
CA VAL A 476 -37.48 -4.23 8.60
C VAL A 476 -38.83 -3.98 7.91
N GLU A 477 -39.14 -2.75 7.50
CA GLU A 477 -40.37 -2.46 6.73
C GLU A 477 -40.35 -3.10 5.34
N ALA A 478 -39.18 -3.22 4.71
CA ALA A 478 -39.03 -3.90 3.40
C ALA A 478 -39.11 -5.44 3.51
N GLU A 479 -38.81 -6.01 4.67
CA GLU A 479 -38.81 -7.45 4.92
C GLU A 479 -40.18 -7.97 5.38
N VAL A 480 -40.94 -7.14 6.13
CA VAL A 480 -42.35 -7.43 6.49
C VAL A 480 -43.28 -7.35 5.26
N ALA A 481 -42.96 -6.52 4.26
CA ALA A 481 -43.73 -6.44 3.02
C ALA A 481 -43.55 -7.66 2.09
N LYS A 482 -42.61 -8.58 2.37
CA LYS A 482 -42.31 -9.76 1.52
C LYS A 482 -42.83 -11.09 2.06
N ARG A 483 -43.59 -11.10 3.16
CA ARG A 483 -44.20 -12.33 3.69
C ARG A 483 -45.70 -12.17 3.94
N VAL A 484 -46.48 -12.33 2.87
CA VAL A 484 -47.86 -12.82 2.96
C VAL A 484 -48.07 -13.83 1.81
N PRO A 485 -48.47 -15.09 2.08
CA PRO A 485 -48.78 -16.06 1.04
C PRO A 485 -50.23 -15.92 0.55
N THR A 486 -50.40 -16.16 -0.74
CA THR A 486 -51.66 -16.21 -1.49
C THR A 486 -52.45 -17.49 -1.21
N ALA A 487 -53.77 -17.39 -0.97
CA ALA A 487 -54.78 -18.35 -1.48
C ALA A 487 -56.25 -17.87 -1.26
N ASN A 488 -56.89 -17.58 -2.39
CA ASN A 488 -58.25 -17.97 -2.85
C ASN A 488 -59.58 -17.51 -2.17
N THR A 489 -60.29 -16.65 -2.94
CA THR A 489 -61.66 -16.78 -3.49
C THR A 489 -62.88 -16.64 -2.55
N VAL A 490 -63.73 -15.61 -2.80
CA VAL A 490 -65.14 -15.68 -3.27
C VAL A 490 -65.73 -14.26 -3.41
N ARG A 491 -66.59 -14.10 -4.44
CA ARG A 491 -67.36 -12.93 -4.89
C ARG A 491 -68.26 -12.28 -3.81
N SER A 492 -68.41 -10.94 -3.87
CA SER A 492 -69.70 -10.25 -4.10
C SER A 492 -69.53 -8.72 -4.28
N THR A 493 -70.57 -8.16 -4.90
CA THR A 493 -70.82 -6.89 -5.61
C THR A 493 -70.88 -5.56 -4.83
N ASN A 494 -70.63 -4.46 -5.58
CA ASN A 494 -71.17 -3.07 -5.48
C ASN A 494 -70.82 -2.27 -4.19
N THR A 495 -70.57 -0.94 -4.13
CA THR A 495 -70.89 0.23 -4.96
C THR A 495 -70.06 1.44 -4.44
N GLU A 496 -69.73 2.39 -5.33
CA GLU A 496 -69.66 3.85 -5.14
C GLU A 496 -68.71 4.60 -4.14
N ARG A 497 -68.08 5.65 -4.73
CA ARG A 497 -67.71 7.00 -4.21
C ARG A 497 -66.42 7.25 -3.39
N LEU A 498 -65.56 8.11 -3.98
CA LEU A 498 -64.65 9.11 -3.37
C LEU A 498 -65.44 10.17 -2.56
N PRO A 499 -64.84 11.16 -1.82
CA PRO A 499 -63.43 11.56 -1.66
C PRO A 499 -62.99 11.95 -0.21
N SER A 500 -61.72 12.42 -0.08
CA SER A 500 -61.16 13.39 0.93
C SER A 500 -61.20 12.99 2.42
N GLU A 501 -60.29 13.34 3.33
CA GLU A 501 -59.61 14.61 3.61
C GLU A 501 -58.59 14.38 4.77
N GLN A 502 -57.50 15.16 4.76
CA GLN A 502 -56.83 15.88 5.87
C GLN A 502 -56.60 15.32 7.31
N ASN A 503 -55.49 15.86 7.87
CA ASN A 503 -55.16 16.07 9.30
C ASN A 503 -54.61 14.87 10.08
N SER A 504 -53.66 14.99 11.01
CA SER A 504 -52.94 16.14 11.57
C SER A 504 -51.78 15.62 12.44
N CYS A 505 -50.81 16.49 12.70
CA CYS A 505 -49.78 16.34 13.73
C CYS A 505 -50.35 16.00 15.11
N GLU A 506 -49.63 15.16 15.86
CA GLU A 506 -49.61 15.26 17.32
C GLU A 506 -48.19 15.25 17.86
N VAL A 507 -47.92 16.32 18.60
CA VAL A 507 -46.77 16.58 19.45
C VAL A 507 -46.99 15.81 20.75
N VAL A 508 -46.01 15.01 21.18
CA VAL A 508 -45.95 14.54 22.58
C VAL A 508 -44.55 14.81 23.12
N THR A 509 -44.49 15.80 24.00
CA THR A 509 -43.40 16.09 24.93
C THR A 509 -43.34 15.05 26.03
N TYR A 510 -42.13 14.61 26.43
CA TYR A 510 -41.88 14.17 27.80
C TYR A 510 -40.52 14.66 28.28
N ALA A 511 -40.57 15.53 29.29
CA ALA A 511 -39.45 15.86 30.13
C ALA A 511 -39.14 14.68 31.06
N ASN A 512 -37.84 14.37 31.24
CA ASN A 512 -37.37 13.93 32.54
C ASN A 512 -35.89 14.26 32.70
N ARG A 513 -35.65 15.04 33.76
CA ARG A 513 -34.37 15.54 34.25
C ARG A 513 -34.00 14.67 35.45
N ARG A 514 -32.87 13.96 35.44
CA ARG A 514 -32.21 13.48 36.65
C ARG A 514 -30.69 13.54 36.52
N GLU A 515 -30.17 14.48 37.28
CA GLU A 515 -29.01 14.43 38.20
C GLU A 515 -27.63 13.99 37.71
N ILE A 516 -26.70 14.84 38.14
CA ILE A 516 -25.26 14.86 37.95
C ILE A 516 -24.63 13.81 38.88
N GLY A 517 -23.86 12.88 38.32
CA GLY A 517 -23.02 11.95 39.05
C GLY A 517 -21.55 12.16 38.66
N ASN A 518 -20.73 12.46 39.66
CA ASN A 518 -19.28 12.70 39.57
C ASN A 518 -18.53 11.54 38.89
N TYR A 519 -17.62 11.86 37.96
CA TYR A 519 -16.68 10.90 37.38
C TYR A 519 -15.62 10.51 38.41
N ALA A 520 -15.64 9.24 38.83
CA ALA A 520 -14.51 8.62 39.51
C ALA A 520 -13.39 8.33 38.50
N ARG A 521 -12.13 8.52 38.94
CA ARG A 521 -10.90 8.12 38.23
C ARG A 521 -11.01 6.67 37.77
N ILE A 522 -10.80 6.44 36.47
CA ILE A 522 -10.61 5.10 35.91
C ILE A 522 -9.10 4.81 35.98
N ASP A 523 -8.76 3.76 36.71
CA ASP A 523 -7.41 3.20 36.79
C ASP A 523 -6.96 2.62 35.44
N LYS A 524 -5.64 2.75 35.20
CA LYS A 524 -4.96 2.26 34.00
C LYS A 524 -5.02 0.74 33.90
N LEU A 525 -5.77 0.22 32.93
CA LEU A 525 -5.55 -1.09 32.33
C LEU A 525 -5.23 -0.92 30.84
N HIS A 526 -4.00 -1.28 30.49
CA HIS A 526 -3.49 -1.30 29.12
C HIS A 526 -4.03 -2.56 28.43
N ASP A 527 -5.01 -2.43 27.53
CA ASP A 527 -5.33 -3.46 26.54
C ASP A 527 -5.68 -2.83 25.18
N ASP A 528 -5.00 -3.31 24.14
CA ASP A 528 -4.76 -2.68 22.83
C ASP A 528 -5.90 -2.95 21.81
N TYR A 529 -7.17 -2.84 22.24
CA TYR A 529 -8.35 -3.32 21.47
C TYR A 529 -8.69 -2.53 20.19
N ILE A 530 -8.18 -1.31 20.01
CA ILE A 530 -8.58 -0.43 18.89
C ILE A 530 -7.98 -0.91 17.55
N PHE A 531 -6.85 -1.61 17.59
CA PHE A 531 -6.10 -2.05 16.39
C PHE A 531 -5.74 -3.54 16.40
N ALA A 532 -6.36 -4.34 17.28
CA ALA A 532 -6.14 -5.79 17.31
C ALA A 532 -6.65 -6.44 16.02
N ASP A 533 -5.79 -7.20 15.35
CA ASP A 533 -6.19 -8.12 14.29
C ASP A 533 -6.79 -9.35 14.98
N GLN A 534 -8.05 -9.67 14.72
CA GLN A 534 -8.64 -10.91 15.21
C GLN A 534 -8.14 -12.06 14.36
N SER A 535 -6.98 -12.60 14.73
CA SER A 535 -6.53 -13.92 14.31
C SER A 535 -6.34 -14.81 15.52
N ASP A 536 -7.40 -14.96 16.33
CA ASP A 536 -7.51 -16.01 17.33
C ASP A 536 -8.98 -16.42 17.43
N VAL A 537 -9.38 -17.33 16.54
CA VAL A 537 -10.53 -18.19 16.78
C VAL A 537 -10.00 -19.60 16.91
N ASN A 538 -9.98 -20.06 18.15
CA ASN A 538 -9.69 -21.41 18.57
C ASN A 538 -10.46 -22.42 17.71
N TRP A 539 -9.73 -23.36 17.12
CA TRP A 539 -10.29 -24.64 16.68
C TRP A 539 -10.74 -25.39 17.92
N ILE A 540 -12.06 -25.47 18.12
CA ILE A 540 -12.65 -26.43 19.05
C ILE A 540 -12.50 -27.80 18.40
N GLU A 541 -11.73 -28.68 19.04
CA GLU A 541 -11.68 -30.11 18.77
C GLU A 541 -13.10 -30.69 18.78
N THR A 542 -13.54 -31.24 17.65
CA THR A 542 -14.72 -32.11 17.62
C THR A 542 -14.26 -33.56 17.72
N ASP A 543 -14.62 -34.15 18.85
CA ASP A 543 -14.56 -35.54 19.28
C ASP A 543 -14.87 -36.58 18.16
N PRO A 544 -14.01 -37.60 17.93
CA PRO A 544 -14.22 -38.63 16.92
C PRO A 544 -15.10 -39.76 17.48
N ALA A 545 -16.40 -39.50 17.62
CA ALA A 545 -17.37 -40.54 17.96
C ALA A 545 -18.73 -40.27 17.34
N LEU A 546 -18.87 -40.52 16.03
CA LEU A 546 -20.14 -40.92 15.40
C LEU A 546 -19.88 -41.28 13.93
N ASN A 547 -19.49 -42.54 13.72
CA ASN A 547 -19.42 -43.16 12.41
C ASN A 547 -20.21 -44.47 12.49
N LYS A 548 -21.33 -44.55 11.74
CA LYS A 548 -22.13 -45.73 11.33
C LYS A 548 -23.54 -45.20 10.98
N ILE A 549 -24.04 -45.20 9.75
CA ILE A 549 -24.39 -46.29 8.82
C ILE A 549 -25.05 -45.54 7.62
N HIS A 550 -24.73 -45.72 6.34
CA HIS A 550 -25.15 -46.83 5.47
C HIS A 550 -24.38 -46.83 4.14
N GLU A 551 -24.33 -48.02 3.57
CA GLU A 551 -23.59 -48.46 2.41
C GLU A 551 -24.09 -47.92 1.05
N THR A 552 -23.13 -47.78 0.15
CA THR A 552 -23.08 -47.93 -1.33
C THR A 552 -24.22 -48.69 -2.05
N PRO A 553 -24.45 -48.54 -3.39
CA PRO A 553 -23.37 -48.50 -4.41
C PRO A 553 -23.52 -47.66 -5.69
N ARG A 554 -22.31 -47.47 -6.26
CA ARG A 554 -21.88 -47.21 -7.64
C ARG A 554 -22.88 -47.51 -8.77
N ASN A 555 -22.95 -46.66 -9.80
CA ASN A 555 -22.17 -46.84 -11.05
C ASN A 555 -22.54 -45.84 -12.17
N LEU A 556 -21.49 -45.43 -12.90
CA LEU A 556 -21.34 -45.25 -14.36
C LEU A 556 -22.17 -44.20 -15.12
N GLY A 557 -21.47 -43.42 -15.96
CA GLY A 557 -22.04 -42.85 -17.17
C GLY A 557 -21.24 -41.70 -17.77
N TYR A 558 -20.45 -42.00 -18.80
CA TYR A 558 -19.83 -41.05 -19.73
C TYR A 558 -20.84 -40.08 -20.36
N GLY A 559 -20.36 -38.87 -20.70
CA GLY A 559 -21.01 -37.86 -21.53
C GLY A 559 -20.13 -36.65 -21.69
#